data_AF-A0A218QLV7-F1
#
_entry.id   AF-A0A218QLV7-F1
#
_cell.length_a   1.000
_cell.length_b   1.000
_cell.length_c   1.000
_cell.angle_alpha   90.00
_cell.angle_beta   90.00
_cell.angle_gamma   90.00
#
_symmetry.space_group_name_H-M   'P 1'
#
loop_
_entity.id
_entity.type
_entity.pdbx_description
1 polymer ?
#
loop_
_entity_poly.entity_id
_entity_poly.type
_entity_poly.pdbx_seq_one_letter_code
_entity_poly.pdbx_strand_id
1 'polypeptide(L)' 'MDIQTIKERIAVVESKREYLLSLLEQPNLGTLRVDVNQALEEMDDLIDEFRRTFPQTESN' A
#
# COMPACT_ATOMS: atom_id res chain seq x y z
N MET A 1 19.63 -4.04 5.65
CA MET A 1 18.77 -2.92 5.22
C MET A 1 18.27 -2.24 6.48
N ASP A 2 18.38 -0.93 6.58
CA ASP A 2 18.03 -0.20 7.79
C ASP A 2 16.50 -0.06 7.94
N ILE A 3 15.99 -0.03 9.18
CA ILE A 3 14.55 0.06 9.46
C ILE A 3 13.97 1.38 8.95
N GLN A 4 14.73 2.48 8.96
CA GLN A 4 14.31 3.75 8.37
C GLN A 4 14.11 3.60 6.86
N THR A 5 15.03 2.91 6.17
CA THR A 5 14.88 2.64 4.73
C THR A 5 13.65 1.79 4.43
N ILE A 6 13.29 0.84 5.30
CA ILE A 6 12.07 0.04 5.14
C ILE A 6 10.83 0.93 5.34
N LYS A 7 10.82 1.78 6.37
CA LYS A 7 9.74 2.76 6.63
C LYS A 7 9.53 3.72 5.45
N GLU A 8 10.61 4.28 4.91
CA GLU A 8 10.55 5.18 3.74
C GLU A 8 9.95 4.46 2.52
N ARG A 9 10.33 3.20 2.29
CA ARG A 9 9.77 2.40 1.19
C ARG A 9 8.29 2.09 1.41
N ILE A 10 7.85 1.83 2.64
CA ILE A 10 6.43 1.64 2.96
C ILE A 10 5.65 2.92 2.74
N ALA A 11 6.17 4.10 3.11
CA ALA A 11 5.51 5.37 2.82
C ALA A 11 5.30 5.58 1.29
N VAL A 12 6.27 5.16 0.47
CA VAL A 12 6.10 5.16 -0.99
C VAL A 12 5.01 4.18 -1.44
N VAL A 13 4.91 3.00 -0.84
CA VAL A 13 3.83 2.03 -1.14
C VAL A 13 2.47 2.61 -0.76
N GLU A 14 2.34 3.22 0.41
CA GLU A 14 1.10 3.88 0.85
C GLU A 14 0.67 4.98 -0.14
N SER A 15 1.60 5.83 -0.61
CA SER A 15 1.27 6.86 -1.60
C SER A 15 0.80 6.29 -2.95
N LYS A 16 1.37 5.15 -3.38
CA LYS A 16 0.97 4.47 -4.61
C LYS A 16 -0.39 3.80 -4.47
N ARG A 17 -0.69 3.26 -3.29
CA ARG A 17 -2.01 2.73 -2.95
C ARG A 17 -3.08 3.81 -3.06
N GLU A 18 -2.84 5.00 -2.50
CA GLU A 18 -3.78 6.14 -2.63
C GLU A 18 -4.02 6.51 -4.11
N TYR A 19 -2.97 6.52 -4.92
CA TYR A 19 -3.11 6.74 -6.36
C TYR A 19 -3.97 5.67 -7.03
N LEU A 20 -3.74 4.38 -6.74
CA LEU A 20 -4.54 3.28 -7.29
C LEU A 20 -6.01 3.35 -6.85
N LEU A 21 -6.29 3.77 -5.61
CA LEU A 21 -7.67 4.04 -5.16
C LEU A 21 -8.33 5.15 -5.97
N SER A 22 -7.62 6.25 -6.24
CA SER A 22 -8.15 7.33 -7.09
C SER A 22 -8.44 6.88 -8.53
N LEU A 23 -7.69 5.89 -9.04
CA LEU A 23 -7.96 5.30 -10.34
C LEU A 23 -9.27 4.48 -10.33
N LEU A 24 -9.59 3.78 -9.24
CA LEU A 24 -10.85 3.03 -9.14
C LEU A 24 -12.10 3.92 -9.19
N GLU A 25 -11.97 5.20 -8.88
CA GLU A 25 -13.06 6.18 -9.01
C GLU A 25 -13.32 6.57 -10.48
N GLN A 26 -12.38 6.29 -11.39
CA GLN A 26 -12.55 6.61 -12.80
C GLN A 26 -13.44 5.56 -13.52
N PRO A 27 -14.48 5.99 -14.25
CA PRO A 27 -15.46 5.09 -14.84
C PRO A 27 -14.93 4.29 -16.04
N ASN A 28 -13.75 4.63 -16.57
CA ASN A 28 -13.19 4.12 -17.82
C ASN A 28 -11.98 3.17 -17.64
N LEU A 29 -11.81 2.55 -16.46
CA LEU A 29 -10.70 1.61 -16.22
C LEU A 29 -10.80 0.30 -17.03
N GLY A 30 -12.01 -0.12 -17.42
CA GLY A 30 -12.19 -1.34 -18.20
C GLY A 30 -11.51 -2.55 -17.56
N THR A 31 -10.66 -3.25 -18.33
CA THR A 31 -9.90 -4.43 -17.89
C THR A 31 -8.86 -4.11 -16.81
N LEU A 32 -8.32 -2.88 -16.79
CA LEU A 32 -7.32 -2.44 -15.81
C LEU A 32 -7.89 -2.43 -14.38
N ARG A 33 -9.22 -2.40 -14.24
CA ARG A 33 -9.89 -2.47 -12.92
C ARG A 33 -9.51 -3.73 -12.15
N VAL A 34 -9.39 -4.88 -12.82
CA VAL A 34 -9.04 -6.14 -12.16
C VAL A 34 -7.60 -6.07 -11.65
N ASP A 35 -6.67 -5.62 -12.51
CA ASP A 35 -5.26 -5.47 -12.17
C ASP A 35 -5.04 -4.45 -11.03
N VAL A 36 -5.80 -3.34 -11.03
CA VAL A 36 -5.73 -2.31 -9.98
C VAL A 36 -6.26 -2.85 -8.65
N ASN A 37 -7.35 -3.63 -8.64
CA ASN A 37 -7.83 -4.25 -7.40
C ASN A 37 -6.83 -5.28 -6.87
N GLN A 38 -6.24 -6.10 -7.74
CA GLN A 38 -5.21 -7.05 -7.33
C GLN A 38 -3.97 -6.34 -6.76
N ALA A 39 -3.50 -5.28 -7.43
CA ALA A 39 -2.37 -4.49 -6.94
C ALA A 39 -2.66 -3.83 -5.58
N LEU A 40 -3.90 -3.37 -5.35
CA LEU A 40 -4.33 -2.82 -4.06
C LEU A 40 -4.32 -3.87 -2.95
N GLU A 41 -4.82 -5.08 -3.23
CA GLU A 41 -4.79 -6.20 -2.28
C GLU A 41 -3.35 -6.56 -1.90
N GLU A 42 -2.46 -6.71 -2.87
CA GLU A 42 -1.04 -7.00 -2.62
C GLU A 42 -0.35 -5.88 -1.82
N MET A 43 -0.70 -4.62 -2.07
CA MET A 43 -0.18 -3.47 -1.31
C MET A 43 -0.72 -3.45 0.12
N ASP A 44 -2.00 -3.75 0.32
CA ASP A 44 -2.63 -3.84 1.64
C ASP A 44 -2.00 -4.95 2.48
N ASP A 45 -1.81 -6.13 1.90
CA ASP A 45 -1.13 -7.25 2.55
C ASP A 45 0.32 -6.90 2.94
N LEU A 46 1.05 -6.20 2.07
CA LEU A 46 2.41 -5.75 2.35
C LEU A 46 2.48 -4.74 3.50
N ILE A 47 1.56 -3.77 3.52
CA ILE A 47 1.47 -2.76 4.59
C ILE A 47 1.11 -3.43 5.91
N ASP A 48 0.16 -4.37 5.89
CA ASP A 48 -0.25 -5.13 7.08
C ASP A 48 0.87 -6.01 7.62
N GLU A 49 1.62 -6.71 6.75
CA GLU A 49 2.79 -7.48 7.15
C GLU A 49 3.85 -6.58 7.80
N PHE A 50 4.10 -5.40 7.21
CA PHE A 50 5.02 -4.43 7.77
C PHE A 50 4.58 -3.99 9.18
N ARG A 51 3.30 -3.65 9.36
CA ARG A 51 2.74 -3.23 10.67
C ARG A 51 2.83 -4.34 11.71
N ARG A 52 2.66 -5.61 11.32
CA ARG A 52 2.81 -6.78 12.21
C ARG A 52 4.27 -7.07 12.57
N THR A 53 5.18 -6.85 11.63
CA THR A 53 6.62 -7.10 11.79
C THR A 53 7.29 -6.01 12.60
N PHE A 54 6.87 -4.76 12.39
CA PHE A 54 7.30 -3.59 13.12
C PHE A 54 6.09 -3.00 13.84
N PRO A 55 5.53 -3.70 14.86
CA PRO A 55 4.46 -3.15 15.65
C PRO A 55 5.00 -1.83 16.19
N GLN A 56 4.43 -0.71 15.75
CA GLN A 56 4.77 0.57 16.33
C GLN A 56 4.53 0.36 17.82
N THR A 57 5.59 0.48 18.61
CA THR A 57 5.43 0.65 20.04
C THR A 57 4.74 2.00 20.16
N GLU A 58 3.42 2.03 20.01
CA GLU A 58 2.55 3.11 20.44
C GLU A 58 2.59 3.09 21.97
N SER A 59 3.78 3.38 22.52
CA SER A 59 3.91 3.88 23.88
C SER A 59 3.63 5.36 23.80
N ASN A 60 2.38 5.66 24.18
CA ASN A 60 1.94 6.84 24.92
C ASN A 60 1.51 8.08 24.13
#